data_AF-A0A5N7W0N8-F1
#
_entry.id   AF-A0A5N7W0N8-F1
#
_cell.length_a   1.000
_cell.length_b   1.000
_cell.length_c   1.000
_cell.angle_alpha   90.00
_cell.angle_beta   90.00
_cell.angle_gamma   90.00
#
_symmetry.space_group_name_H-M   'P 1'
#
loop_
_entity.id
_entity.type
_entity.pdbx_description
1 polymer ?
#
loop_
_entity_poly.entity_id
_entity_poly.type
_entity_poly.pdbx_seq_one_letter_code
_entity_poly.pdbx_strand_id
1 'polypeptide(L)'
;MDFDGVLHPPEAIAGARPPLTANQIRKSFPDTFQHLPTLHDLLHKHDDVAVVVSSSWRLFLSDANLVDLLTPISTWFAGSLSRYKGKDEAIRDWLTHHQVNDFAVLDDVAQFFSEGSKSLILCDPRRGLSDPLVQGRVRKWLQLASH
;
A
#
# COMPACT_ATOMS: atom_id res chain seq x y z
N MET A 1 -0.97 -3.43 0.08
CA MET A 1 -1.23 -2.05 -0.34
C MET A 1 -0.36 -1.70 -1.54
N ASP A 2 -0.95 -1.10 -2.57
CA ASP A 2 -0.23 -0.51 -3.70
C ASP A 2 0.33 0.89 -3.36
N PHE A 3 1.23 1.41 -4.17
CA PHE A 3 1.76 2.78 -4.05
C PHE A 3 1.08 3.71 -5.05
N ASP A 4 1.15 3.38 -6.34
CA ASP A 4 0.53 4.16 -7.40
C ASP A 4 -0.99 4.26 -7.16
N GLY A 5 -1.52 5.48 -7.20
CA GLY A 5 -2.94 5.73 -6.95
C GLY A 5 -3.39 5.61 -5.48
N VAL A 6 -2.50 5.24 -4.56
CA VAL A 6 -2.77 5.14 -3.11
C VAL A 6 -1.96 6.18 -2.34
N LEU A 7 -0.63 6.10 -2.43
CA LEU A 7 0.30 6.99 -1.72
C LEU A 7 0.63 8.27 -2.49
N HIS A 8 0.33 8.27 -3.79
CA HIS A 8 0.52 9.41 -4.67
C HIS A 8 -0.36 9.29 -5.93
N PRO A 9 -0.68 10.42 -6.58
CA PRO A 9 -1.28 10.42 -7.90
C PRO A 9 -0.23 10.17 -9.00
N PRO A 10 -0.63 9.71 -10.21
CA PRO A 10 0.30 9.40 -11.29
C PRO A 10 1.30 10.52 -11.62
N GLU A 11 0.90 11.78 -11.44
CA GLU A 11 1.70 12.97 -11.72
C GLU A 11 2.95 13.06 -10.82
N ALA A 12 2.90 12.54 -9.59
CA ALA A 12 4.00 12.62 -8.63
C ALA A 12 5.25 11.84 -9.04
N ILE A 13 5.07 10.84 -9.92
CA ILE A 13 6.13 9.98 -10.43
C ILE A 13 6.23 10.06 -11.97
N ALA A 14 5.61 11.08 -12.57
CA ALA A 14 5.56 11.24 -14.02
C ALA A 14 6.97 11.35 -14.63
N GLY A 15 7.23 10.53 -15.65
CA GLY A 15 8.52 10.48 -16.33
C GLY A 15 9.58 9.61 -15.64
N ALA A 16 9.28 9.01 -14.49
CA ALA A 16 10.14 8.00 -13.89
C ALA A 16 10.35 6.81 -14.85
N ARG A 17 11.58 6.30 -14.87
CA ARG A 17 11.98 5.13 -15.66
C ARG A 17 12.60 4.10 -14.74
N PRO A 18 11.82 3.14 -14.21
CA PRO A 18 12.35 2.05 -13.41
C PRO A 18 13.38 1.20 -14.19
N PRO A 19 14.36 0.59 -13.50
CA PRO A 19 14.51 0.58 -12.05
C PRO A 19 15.14 1.87 -11.52
N LEU A 20 14.59 2.41 -10.43
CA LEU A 20 15.16 3.52 -9.66
C LEU A 20 15.49 3.04 -8.25
N THR A 21 16.61 3.51 -7.70
CA THR A 21 16.93 3.32 -6.29
C THR A 21 16.03 4.18 -5.40
N ALA A 22 15.86 3.80 -4.13
CA ALA A 22 15.12 4.60 -3.15
C ALA A 22 15.61 6.06 -3.07
N ASN A 23 16.93 6.26 -3.10
CA ASN A 23 17.54 7.60 -3.10
C ASN A 23 17.21 8.41 -4.37
N GLN A 24 17.19 7.77 -5.55
CA GLN A 24 16.78 8.45 -6.79
C GLN A 24 15.30 8.83 -6.75
N ILE A 25 14.43 7.95 -6.25
CA ILE A 25 13.01 8.24 -6.07
C ILE A 25 12.84 9.49 -5.20
N ARG A 26 13.44 9.52 -4.00
CA ARG A 26 13.33 10.67 -3.08
C ARG A 26 13.85 11.98 -3.68
N LYS A 27 14.95 11.93 -4.42
CA LYS A 27 15.60 13.13 -4.98
C LYS A 27 14.88 13.68 -6.20
N SER A 28 14.42 12.80 -7.09
CA SER A 28 13.84 13.19 -8.37
C SER A 28 12.32 13.33 -8.32
N PHE A 29 11.66 12.69 -7.35
CA PHE A 29 10.21 12.61 -7.23
C PHE A 29 9.78 12.76 -5.75
N PRO A 30 10.00 13.95 -5.14
CA PRO A 30 9.78 14.15 -3.71
C PRO A 30 8.32 13.90 -3.27
N ASP A 31 7.36 14.08 -4.18
CA ASP A 31 5.93 13.93 -3.90
C ASP A 31 5.41 12.48 -4.03
N THR A 32 6.29 11.51 -4.30
CA THR A 32 5.95 10.07 -4.44
C THR A 32 5.29 9.51 -3.18
N PHE A 33 5.59 10.04 -2.01
CA PHE A 33 5.03 9.53 -0.74
C PHE A 33 4.21 10.60 -0.03
N GLN A 34 3.58 11.51 -0.78
CA GLN A 34 2.86 12.65 -0.21
C GLN A 34 1.68 12.26 0.68
N HIS A 35 1.04 11.11 0.47
CA HIS A 35 -0.04 10.63 1.35
C HIS A 35 0.46 9.71 2.49
N LEU A 36 1.76 9.47 2.60
CA LEU A 36 2.32 8.62 3.65
C LEU A 36 2.07 9.17 5.07
N PRO A 37 2.10 10.50 5.34
CA PRO A 37 1.69 11.03 6.63
C PRO A 37 0.23 10.71 6.97
N THR A 38 -0.68 10.73 5.98
CA THR A 38 -2.07 10.33 6.19
C THR A 38 -2.19 8.86 6.58
N LEU A 39 -1.41 7.98 5.96
CA LEU A 39 -1.37 6.58 6.35
C LEU A 39 -0.84 6.39 7.77
N HIS A 40 0.24 7.09 8.12
CA HIS A 40 0.78 7.09 9.47
C HIS A 40 -0.29 7.47 10.51
N ASP A 41 -1.02 8.56 10.26
CA ASP A 41 -2.06 9.02 11.18
C ASP A 41 -3.25 8.05 11.29
N LEU A 42 -3.56 7.32 10.22
CA LEU A 42 -4.57 6.26 10.24
C LEU A 42 -4.13 5.05 11.06
N LEU A 43 -2.85 4.65 10.96
CA LEU A 43 -2.29 3.51 11.68
C LEU A 43 -1.92 3.83 13.13
N HIS A 44 -1.85 5.10 13.49
CA HIS A 44 -1.49 5.53 14.83
C HIS A 44 -2.42 4.89 15.88
N LYS A 45 -1.83 4.19 16.87
CA LYS A 45 -2.50 3.39 17.92
C LYS A 45 -3.06 2.04 17.48
N HIS A 46 -2.78 1.61 16.26
CA HIS A 46 -3.12 0.27 15.76
C HIS A 46 -1.83 -0.55 15.61
N ASP A 47 -1.24 -0.95 16.75
CA ASP A 47 0.02 -1.72 16.79
C ASP A 47 -0.18 -3.19 16.38
N ASP A 48 -1.43 -3.63 16.26
CA ASP A 48 -1.88 -4.95 15.80
C ASP A 48 -1.97 -5.06 14.27
N VAL A 49 -1.72 -3.97 13.54
CA VAL A 49 -1.84 -3.92 12.07
C VAL A 49 -0.49 -4.14 11.40
N ALA A 50 -0.52 -4.90 10.30
CA ALA A 50 0.63 -5.09 9.42
C ALA A 50 0.38 -4.47 8.04
N VAL A 51 1.36 -3.72 7.52
CA VAL A 51 1.39 -3.18 6.17
C VAL A 51 2.24 -4.08 5.28
N VAL A 52 1.59 -4.74 4.33
CA VAL A 52 2.24 -5.58 3.33
C VAL A 52 2.19 -4.89 1.97
N VAL A 53 3.32 -4.78 1.28
CA VAL A 53 3.40 -4.09 -0.02
C VAL A 53 3.01 -5.04 -1.16
N SER A 54 1.97 -4.65 -1.90
CA SER A 54 1.50 -5.36 -3.10
C SER A 54 1.88 -4.65 -4.41
N SER A 55 2.57 -3.51 -4.31
CA SER A 55 2.92 -2.67 -5.45
C SER A 55 3.87 -3.35 -6.43
N SER A 56 3.79 -2.98 -7.71
CA SER A 56 4.77 -3.38 -8.74
C SER A 56 6.20 -2.93 -8.39
N TRP A 57 6.36 -1.97 -7.48
CA TRP A 57 7.65 -1.46 -7.05
C TRP A 57 8.54 -2.51 -6.37
N ARG A 58 7.93 -3.51 -5.73
CA ARG A 58 8.63 -4.69 -5.19
C ARG A 58 9.36 -5.52 -6.27
N LEU A 59 9.04 -5.30 -7.55
CA LEU A 59 9.72 -5.94 -8.67
C LEU A 59 11.10 -5.34 -8.96
N PHE A 60 11.48 -4.23 -8.34
CA PHE A 60 12.81 -3.64 -8.52
C PHE A 60 13.43 -3.11 -7.22
N LEU A 61 12.66 -3.05 -6.12
CA LEU A 61 13.14 -2.68 -4.79
C LEU A 61 13.16 -3.89 -3.87
N SER A 62 14.20 -3.97 -3.04
CA SER A 62 14.24 -4.91 -1.90
C SER A 62 13.33 -4.41 -0.77
N ASP A 63 12.94 -5.30 0.15
CA ASP A 63 12.19 -4.90 1.35
C ASP A 63 12.95 -3.85 2.18
N ALA A 64 14.28 -3.92 2.25
CA ALA A 64 15.08 -2.87 2.89
C ALA A 64 14.92 -1.50 2.22
N ASN A 65 14.83 -1.46 0.88
CA ASN A 65 14.55 -0.22 0.16
C ASN A 65 13.12 0.26 0.34
N LEU A 66 12.15 -0.66 0.41
CA LEU A 66 10.74 -0.33 0.67
C LEU A 66 10.59 0.23 2.09
N VAL A 67 11.21 -0.38 3.10
CA VAL A 67 11.23 0.10 4.48
C VAL A 67 11.80 1.51 4.57
N ASP A 68 12.93 1.76 3.89
CA ASP A 68 13.49 3.12 3.82
C ASP A 68 12.43 4.07 3.29
N LEU A 69 11.94 3.86 2.06
CA LEU A 69 10.93 4.70 1.41
C LEU A 69 9.68 4.94 2.26
N LEU A 70 9.24 3.93 3.02
CA LEU A 70 8.06 3.97 3.85
C LEU A 70 8.27 4.56 5.25
N THR A 71 9.44 5.10 5.57
CA THR A 71 9.58 5.97 6.77
C THR A 71 8.63 7.16 6.59
N PRO A 72 7.61 7.39 7.46
CA PRO A 72 7.56 7.09 8.90
C PRO A 72 6.77 5.84 9.36
N ILE A 73 6.17 5.05 8.47
CA ILE A 73 5.36 3.87 8.84
C ILE A 73 6.14 2.55 8.90
N SER A 74 7.47 2.62 8.93
CA SER A 74 8.33 1.43 8.86
C SER A 74 8.07 0.42 9.97
N THR A 75 7.56 0.84 11.13
CA THR A 75 7.18 -0.04 12.25
C THR A 75 6.02 -0.97 11.92
N TRP A 76 5.12 -0.59 11.02
CA TRP A 76 4.02 -1.44 10.57
C TRP A 76 4.40 -2.32 9.37
N PHE A 77 5.55 -2.12 8.75
CA PHE A 77 5.93 -2.86 7.54
C PHE A 77 6.20 -4.34 7.86
N ALA A 78 5.49 -5.24 7.16
CA ALA A 78 5.59 -6.69 7.34
C ALA A 78 6.04 -7.43 6.06
N GLY A 79 6.71 -6.72 5.14
CA GLY A 79 7.26 -7.29 3.93
C GLY A 79 6.50 -6.92 2.66
N SER A 80 6.96 -7.49 1.53
CA SER A 80 6.29 -7.37 0.24
C SER A 80 5.84 -8.72 -0.32
N LEU A 81 4.79 -8.70 -1.15
CA LEU A 81 4.23 -9.91 -1.73
C LEU A 81 5.16 -10.56 -2.76
N SER A 82 4.94 -11.86 -3.00
CA SER A 82 5.66 -12.61 -4.02
C SER A 82 5.67 -11.89 -5.37
N ARG A 83 6.84 -11.95 -6.04
CA ARG A 83 7.10 -11.32 -7.33
C ARG A 83 6.66 -12.17 -8.52
N TYR A 84 6.31 -13.44 -8.29
CA TYR A 84 6.07 -14.43 -9.34
C TYR A 84 4.59 -14.71 -9.62
N LYS A 85 3.68 -14.06 -8.89
CA LYS A 85 2.24 -14.32 -8.94
C LYS A 85 1.47 -13.04 -9.28
N GLY A 86 0.24 -13.22 -9.79
CA GLY A 86 -0.72 -12.12 -9.91
C GLY A 86 -1.05 -11.54 -8.53
N LYS A 87 -1.45 -10.26 -8.47
CA LYS A 87 -1.61 -9.51 -7.21
C LYS A 87 -2.58 -10.21 -6.23
N ASP A 88 -3.76 -10.61 -6.69
CA ASP A 88 -4.77 -11.29 -5.87
C ASP A 88 -4.33 -12.68 -5.39
N GLU A 89 -3.68 -13.46 -6.26
CA GLU A 89 -3.11 -14.77 -5.88
C GLU A 89 -2.01 -14.60 -4.83
N ALA A 90 -1.11 -13.64 -5.01
CA ALA A 90 -0.03 -13.36 -4.08
C ALA A 90 -0.55 -12.91 -2.70
N ILE A 91 -1.64 -12.12 -2.66
CA ILE A 91 -2.32 -11.74 -1.42
C ILE A 91 -2.88 -12.99 -0.72
N ARG A 92 -3.65 -13.82 -1.43
CA ARG A 92 -4.26 -15.04 -0.85
C ARG A 92 -3.24 -16.01 -0.29
N ASP A 93 -2.12 -16.20 -0.99
CA ASP A 93 -1.02 -17.01 -0.50
C ASP A 93 -0.39 -16.45 0.78
N TRP A 94 -0.12 -15.14 0.79
CA TRP A 94 0.48 -14.48 1.96
C TRP A 94 -0.44 -14.59 3.17
N LEU A 95 -1.73 -14.31 3.00
CA LEU A 95 -2.75 -14.43 4.05
C LEU A 95 -2.83 -15.86 4.59
N THR A 96 -2.85 -16.86 3.70
CA THR A 96 -2.91 -18.29 4.09
C THR A 96 -1.66 -18.69 4.88
N HIS A 97 -0.48 -18.29 4.41
CA HIS A 97 0.80 -18.63 5.06
C HIS A 97 0.92 -18.01 6.46
N HIS A 98 0.41 -16.78 6.64
CA HIS A 98 0.47 -16.05 7.91
C HIS A 98 -0.79 -16.19 8.77
N GLN A 99 -1.77 -17.00 8.34
CA GLN A 99 -3.04 -17.22 9.04
C GLN A 99 -3.81 -15.92 9.33
N VAL A 100 -3.74 -14.95 8.42
CA VAL A 100 -4.43 -13.66 8.54
C VAL A 100 -5.78 -13.75 7.84
N ASN A 101 -6.86 -13.53 8.60
CA ASN A 101 -8.24 -13.62 8.09
C ASN A 101 -8.93 -12.25 8.02
N ASP A 102 -8.40 -11.24 8.70
CA ASP A 102 -8.88 -9.86 8.62
C ASP A 102 -7.85 -8.98 7.88
N PHE A 103 -8.28 -8.37 6.79
CA PHE A 103 -7.41 -7.57 5.95
C PHE A 103 -8.22 -6.59 5.09
N ALA A 104 -7.58 -5.47 4.78
CA ALA A 104 -8.02 -4.54 3.75
C ALA A 104 -6.93 -4.38 2.68
N VAL A 105 -7.37 -4.26 1.43
CA VAL A 105 -6.51 -3.97 0.28
C VAL A 105 -6.76 -2.54 -0.17
N LEU A 106 -5.72 -1.71 -0.16
CA LEU A 106 -5.72 -0.39 -0.78
C LEU A 106 -5.07 -0.50 -2.15
N ASP A 107 -5.84 -0.20 -3.20
CA ASP A 107 -5.45 -0.29 -4.61
C ASP A 107 -6.36 0.64 -5.44
N ASP A 108 -5.86 1.16 -6.56
CA ASP A 108 -6.63 1.96 -7.51
C ASP A 108 -7.20 1.14 -8.68
N VAL A 109 -6.76 -0.12 -8.85
CA VAL A 109 -7.15 -0.98 -9.97
C VAL A 109 -8.01 -2.17 -9.51
N ALA A 110 -9.33 -2.06 -9.71
CA ALA A 110 -10.28 -3.10 -9.30
C ALA A 110 -10.10 -4.44 -10.06
N GLN A 111 -9.62 -4.40 -11.31
CA GLN A 111 -9.50 -5.56 -12.20
C GLN A 111 -8.51 -6.62 -11.71
N PHE A 112 -7.64 -6.28 -10.76
CA PHE A 112 -6.73 -7.27 -10.16
C PHE A 112 -7.44 -8.20 -9.18
N PHE A 113 -8.66 -7.86 -8.74
CA PHE A 113 -9.38 -8.55 -7.68
C PHE A 113 -10.67 -9.16 -8.20
N SER A 114 -11.18 -10.15 -7.49
CA SER A 114 -12.50 -10.71 -7.77
C SER A 114 -13.59 -9.64 -7.64
N GLU A 115 -14.56 -9.67 -8.54
CA GLU A 115 -15.67 -8.71 -8.55
C GLU A 115 -16.40 -8.69 -7.20
N GLY A 116 -16.62 -7.49 -6.65
CA GLY A 116 -17.28 -7.33 -5.36
C GLY A 116 -16.44 -7.73 -4.13
N SER A 117 -15.10 -7.87 -4.28
CA SER A 117 -14.21 -8.13 -3.14
C SER A 117 -14.43 -7.12 -2.01
N LYS A 118 -14.94 -7.60 -0.88
CA LYS A 118 -15.28 -6.76 0.29
C LYS A 118 -14.05 -6.15 0.95
N SER A 119 -12.91 -6.82 0.82
CA SER A 119 -11.63 -6.36 1.37
C SER A 119 -10.99 -5.25 0.53
N LEU A 120 -11.44 -5.02 -0.72
CA LEU A 120 -10.90 -3.97 -1.56
C LEU A 120 -11.47 -2.60 -1.18
N ILE A 121 -10.60 -1.73 -0.68
CA ILE A 121 -10.82 -0.29 -0.57
C ILE A 121 -10.24 0.35 -1.83
N LEU A 122 -11.07 0.40 -2.87
CA LEU A 122 -10.73 1.04 -4.14
C LEU A 122 -10.45 2.53 -3.94
N CYS A 123 -9.29 2.98 -4.41
CA CYS A 123 -8.84 4.35 -4.36
C CYS A 123 -9.08 5.06 -5.70
N ASP A 124 -9.51 6.32 -5.68
CA ASP A 124 -9.40 7.18 -6.86
C ASP A 124 -7.91 7.44 -7.11
N PRO A 125 -7.35 7.12 -8.30
CA PRO A 125 -5.91 7.22 -8.53
C PRO A 125 -5.36 8.64 -8.38
N ARG A 126 -6.17 9.69 -8.53
CA ARG A 126 -5.73 11.08 -8.36
C ARG A 126 -5.76 11.55 -6.91
N ARG A 127 -6.53 10.87 -6.06
CA ARG A 127 -6.70 11.28 -4.65
C ARG A 127 -6.04 10.31 -3.68
N GLY A 128 -6.05 9.02 -3.97
CA GLY A 128 -5.54 7.97 -3.09
C GLY A 128 -6.04 8.12 -1.66
N LEU A 129 -5.13 8.01 -0.70
CA LEU A 129 -5.41 8.18 0.72
C LEU A 129 -5.79 9.62 1.14
N SER A 130 -5.58 10.63 0.31
CA SER A 130 -6.09 11.98 0.61
C SER A 130 -7.62 12.08 0.51
N ASP A 131 -8.28 11.10 -0.11
CA ASP A 131 -9.74 11.06 -0.19
C ASP A 131 -10.39 10.76 1.17
N PRO A 132 -11.22 11.66 1.73
CA PRO A 132 -11.92 11.43 2.99
C PRO A 132 -12.79 10.15 2.99
N LEU A 133 -13.34 9.75 1.84
CA LEU A 133 -14.12 8.51 1.72
C LEU A 133 -13.24 7.27 1.88
N VAL A 134 -12.05 7.26 1.27
CA VAL A 134 -11.07 6.18 1.43
C VAL A 134 -10.62 6.11 2.89
N GLN A 135 -10.26 7.24 3.50
CA GLN A 135 -9.89 7.28 4.91
C GLN A 135 -11.02 6.80 5.83
N GLY A 136 -12.27 7.17 5.55
CA GLY A 136 -13.43 6.70 6.30
C GLY A 136 -13.60 5.19 6.25
N ARG A 137 -13.35 4.57 5.08
CA ARG A 137 -13.38 3.11 4.93
C ARG A 137 -12.23 2.43 5.66
N VAL A 138 -11.02 2.99 5.61
CA VAL A 138 -9.86 2.48 6.35
C VAL A 138 -10.12 2.56 7.86
N ARG A 139 -10.58 3.70 8.38
CA ARG A 139 -10.94 3.85 9.81
C ARG A 139 -12.00 2.85 10.23
N LYS A 140 -13.03 2.65 9.41
CA LYS A 140 -14.09 1.66 9.70
C LYS A 140 -13.53 0.25 9.78
N TRP A 141 -12.63 -0.13 8.89
CA TRP A 141 -11.96 -1.44 8.94
C TRP A 141 -11.09 -1.57 10.20
N LEU A 142 -10.23 -0.58 10.48
CA LEU A 142 -9.37 -0.57 11.67
C LEU A 142 -10.16 -0.68 12.98
N GLN A 143 -11.33 -0.05 13.08
CA GLN A 143 -12.21 -0.13 14.25
C GLN A 143 -12.89 -1.50 14.42
N LEU A 144 -13.15 -2.21 13.32
CA LEU A 144 -13.73 -3.55 13.36
C LEU A 144 -12.69 -4.62 13.69
N ALA A 145 -11.43 -4.39 13.34
CA ALA A 145 -10.31 -5.29 13.61
C ALA A 145 -9.91 -5.33 15.10
N SER A 146 -10.22 -4.27 15.86
CA SER A 146 -9.87 -4.15 17.29
C SER A 146 -10.78 -4.92 18.27
N HIS A 147 -11.60 -5.87 17.79
CA HIS A 147 -12.57 -6.65 18.57
C HIS A 147 -12.49 -8.14 18.26
#